data_AF-M5RSL6-F1
#
_entry.id   AF-M5RSL6-F1
#
_cell.length_a   1.000
_cell.length_b   1.000
_cell.length_c   1.000
_cell.angle_alpha   90.00
_cell.angle_beta   90.00
_cell.angle_gamma   90.00
#
_symmetry.space_group_name_H-M   'P 1'
#
loop_
_entity.id
_entity.type
_entity.pdbx_description
1 polymer ?
#
loop_
_entity_poly.entity_id
_entity_poly.type
_entity_poly.pdbx_seq_one_letter_code
_entity_poly.pdbx_strand_id
1 'polypeptide(L)'
;MSANCDWAEGLASDSVDQRIATLRKISNQEDPVTGVTVCCVRAAGDSDDDVRMWAAEALSHAITPMATEVDSLADLLTHSDDGEICYWAATMLGRLKSEAAAAVDALQECVANSMYLPARERAVWALAEIGPAAAKAIESLEKTAQAAPPRLKRLAKEAIKSIGNAA
;
A
#
# COMPACT_ATOMS: atom_id res chain seq x y z
N MET A 1 -17.29 -1.38 -22.72
CA MET A 1 -16.13 -0.65 -22.16
C MET A 1 -16.55 -0.28 -20.75
N SER A 2 -16.02 -1.00 -19.77
CA SER A 2 -16.47 -1.00 -18.38
C SER A 2 -15.94 0.21 -17.63
N ALA A 3 -16.65 0.65 -16.59
CA ALA A 3 -16.32 1.83 -15.76
C ALA A 3 -14.86 1.92 -15.30
N ASN A 4 -14.16 0.79 -15.20
CA ASN A 4 -12.74 0.73 -14.83
C ASN A 4 -11.81 1.36 -15.89
N CYS A 5 -12.14 1.27 -17.18
CA CYS A 5 -11.39 1.97 -18.22
C CYS A 5 -11.51 3.49 -18.06
N ASP A 6 -12.71 3.96 -17.71
CA ASP A 6 -13.01 5.39 -17.56
C ASP A 6 -12.29 5.98 -16.32
N TRP A 7 -12.14 5.20 -15.25
CA TRP A 7 -11.36 5.60 -14.07
C TRP A 7 -9.87 5.71 -14.35
N ALA A 8 -9.28 4.70 -14.97
CA ALA A 8 -7.84 4.71 -15.27
C ALA A 8 -7.47 5.88 -16.20
N GLU A 9 -8.29 6.14 -17.21
CA GLU A 9 -8.11 7.28 -18.12
C GLU A 9 -8.23 8.63 -17.39
N GLY A 10 -9.24 8.78 -16.54
CA GLY A 10 -9.44 10.01 -15.77
C GLY A 10 -8.30 10.30 -14.78
N LEU A 11 -7.74 9.26 -14.15
CA LEU A 11 -6.59 9.38 -13.26
C LEU A 11 -5.27 9.64 -13.98
N ALA A 12 -5.14 9.20 -15.23
CA ALA A 12 -3.98 9.42 -16.08
C ALA A 12 -4.02 10.76 -16.85
N SER A 13 -5.08 11.56 -16.68
CA SER A 13 -5.25 12.82 -17.38
C SER A 13 -4.18 13.85 -17.00
N ASP A 14 -3.67 14.59 -18.00
CA ASP A 14 -2.78 15.74 -17.78
C ASP A 14 -3.47 16.88 -17.01
N SER A 15 -4.81 16.95 -17.06
CA SER A 15 -5.61 17.94 -16.34
C SER A 15 -5.76 17.58 -14.87
N VAL A 16 -5.23 18.42 -13.99
CA VAL A 16 -5.41 18.34 -12.52
C VAL A 16 -6.89 18.26 -12.15
N ASP A 17 -7.73 19.15 -12.72
CA ASP A 17 -9.17 19.17 -12.47
C ASP A 17 -9.85 17.84 -12.84
N GLN A 18 -9.42 17.22 -13.94
CA GLN A 18 -9.96 15.93 -14.36
C GLN A 18 -9.55 14.81 -13.41
N ARG A 19 -8.30 14.80 -12.91
CA ARG A 19 -7.84 13.83 -11.90
C ARG A 19 -8.62 13.98 -10.60
N ILE A 20 -8.78 15.20 -10.11
CA ILE A 20 -9.58 15.51 -8.91
C ILE A 20 -11.04 15.08 -9.09
N ALA A 21 -11.67 15.43 -10.22
CA ALA A 21 -13.05 15.06 -10.50
C ALA A 21 -13.24 13.54 -10.57
N THR A 22 -12.25 12.82 -11.11
CA THR A 22 -12.26 11.35 -11.17
C THR A 22 -12.13 10.76 -9.76
N LEU A 23 -11.17 11.22 -8.97
CA LEU A 23 -10.98 10.74 -7.59
C LEU A 23 -12.20 11.01 -6.71
N ARG A 24 -12.82 12.19 -6.79
CA ARG A 24 -14.07 12.50 -6.08
C ARG A 24 -15.20 11.54 -6.45
N LYS A 25 -15.33 11.18 -7.73
CA LYS A 25 -16.34 10.22 -8.17
C LYS A 25 -16.06 8.83 -7.60
N ILE A 26 -14.80 8.41 -7.59
CA ILE A 26 -14.36 7.14 -7.00
C ILE A 26 -14.67 7.12 -5.49
N SER A 27 -14.30 8.17 -4.74
CA SER A 27 -14.58 8.28 -3.31
C SER A 27 -16.07 8.21 -2.99
N ASN A 28 -16.93 8.77 -3.85
CA ASN A 28 -18.38 8.77 -3.64
C ASN A 28 -19.08 7.50 -4.17
N GLN A 29 -18.36 6.46 -4.59
CA GLN A 29 -19.00 5.20 -4.97
C GLN A 29 -19.56 4.49 -3.73
N GLU A 30 -20.79 3.97 -3.85
CA GLU A 30 -21.40 3.12 -2.82
C GLU A 30 -20.77 1.72 -2.81
N ASP A 31 -20.47 1.19 -4.00
CA ASP A 31 -19.82 -0.10 -4.17
C ASP A 31 -18.28 0.02 -4.19
N PRO A 32 -17.57 -0.98 -3.67
CA PRO A 32 -16.11 -1.00 -3.74
C PRO A 32 -15.59 -0.95 -5.18
N VAL A 33 -14.64 -0.05 -5.44
CA VAL A 33 -14.00 0.11 -6.74
C VAL A 33 -12.73 -0.76 -6.77
N THR A 34 -12.59 -1.55 -7.84
CA THR A 34 -11.50 -2.53 -8.01
C THR A 34 -10.77 -2.30 -9.33
N GLY A 35 -9.52 -2.77 -9.45
CA GLY A 35 -8.75 -2.71 -10.70
C GLY A 35 -8.18 -1.33 -11.06
N VAL A 36 -8.21 -0.39 -10.11
CA VAL A 36 -7.64 0.96 -10.27
C VAL A 36 -6.66 1.29 -9.14
N THR A 37 -6.31 0.30 -8.31
CA THR A 37 -5.52 0.51 -7.09
C THR A 37 -4.18 1.12 -7.42
N VAL A 38 -3.47 0.56 -8.41
CA VAL A 38 -2.15 1.05 -8.83
C VAL A 38 -2.22 2.51 -9.31
N CYS A 39 -3.28 2.88 -10.04
CA CYS A 39 -3.46 4.25 -10.52
C CYS A 39 -3.73 5.22 -9.36
N CYS A 40 -4.59 4.84 -8.42
CA CYS A 40 -4.89 5.64 -7.24
C CYS A 40 -3.66 5.78 -6.32
N VAL A 41 -2.87 4.71 -6.13
CA VAL A 41 -1.62 4.76 -5.36
C VAL A 41 -0.63 5.75 -5.99
N ARG A 42 -0.48 5.75 -7.32
CA ARG A 42 0.33 6.75 -8.03
C ARG A 42 -0.20 8.17 -7.82
N ALA A 43 -1.51 8.38 -7.89
CA ALA A 43 -2.13 9.68 -7.65
C ALA A 43 -1.93 10.20 -6.20
N ALA A 44 -1.68 9.32 -5.23
CA ALA A 44 -1.35 9.75 -3.86
C ALA A 44 0.03 10.42 -3.73
N GLY A 45 0.90 10.26 -4.74
CA GLY A 45 2.18 10.97 -4.89
C GLY A 45 2.16 12.05 -5.97
N ASP A 46 0.98 12.56 -6.36
CA ASP A 46 0.88 13.65 -7.34
C ASP A 46 1.54 14.94 -6.83
N SER A 47 2.01 15.80 -7.74
CA SER A 47 2.54 17.12 -7.38
C SER A 47 1.48 18.08 -6.84
N ASP A 48 0.20 17.84 -7.15
CA ASP A 48 -0.92 18.63 -6.69
C ASP A 48 -1.52 18.07 -5.39
N ASP A 49 -1.62 18.93 -4.38
CA ASP A 49 -2.06 18.54 -3.04
C ASP A 49 -3.52 18.09 -2.99
N ASP A 50 -4.41 18.65 -3.83
CA ASP A 50 -5.80 18.24 -3.88
C ASP A 50 -5.92 16.85 -4.53
N VAL A 51 -5.15 16.56 -5.58
CA VAL A 51 -5.08 15.21 -6.17
C VAL A 51 -4.62 14.22 -5.11
N ARG A 52 -3.55 14.52 -4.37
CA ARG A 52 -3.05 13.65 -3.30
C ARG A 52 -4.09 13.40 -2.22
N MET A 53 -4.76 14.45 -1.76
CA MET A 53 -5.80 14.36 -0.73
C MET A 53 -6.95 13.45 -1.18
N TRP A 54 -7.49 13.66 -2.38
CA TRP A 54 -8.60 12.84 -2.89
C TRP A 54 -8.18 11.41 -3.22
N ALA A 55 -6.92 11.19 -3.62
CA ALA A 55 -6.36 9.85 -3.80
C ALA A 55 -6.28 9.09 -2.47
N ALA A 56 -5.77 9.74 -1.43
CA ALA A 56 -5.74 9.17 -0.08
C ALA A 56 -7.14 8.86 0.45
N GLU A 57 -8.13 9.72 0.19
CA GLU A 57 -9.53 9.49 0.56
C GLU A 57 -10.10 8.26 -0.17
N ALA A 58 -9.96 8.20 -1.50
CA ALA A 58 -10.39 7.06 -2.31
C ALA A 58 -9.74 5.74 -1.84
N LEU A 59 -8.42 5.74 -1.62
CA LEU A 59 -7.68 4.58 -1.12
C LEU A 59 -8.10 4.17 0.29
N SER A 60 -8.54 5.12 1.12
CA SER A 60 -8.95 4.83 2.49
C SER A 60 -10.19 3.95 2.54
N HIS A 61 -11.21 4.24 1.74
CA HIS A 61 -12.53 3.61 1.92
C HIS A 61 -13.23 3.12 0.64
N ALA A 62 -12.87 3.60 -0.55
CA ALA A 62 -13.55 3.23 -1.80
C ALA A 62 -12.81 2.13 -2.57
N ILE A 63 -11.47 2.17 -2.57
CA ILE A 63 -10.66 1.22 -3.33
C ILE A 63 -10.47 -0.10 -2.57
N THR A 64 -10.78 -1.20 -3.25
CA THR A 64 -10.43 -2.56 -2.84
C THR A 64 -9.38 -3.14 -3.79
N PRO A 65 -8.19 -3.52 -3.28
CA PRO A 65 -7.14 -4.09 -4.12
C PRO A 65 -7.50 -5.49 -4.62
N MET A 66 -6.99 -5.86 -5.80
CA MET A 66 -7.11 -7.21 -6.34
C MET A 66 -5.77 -7.95 -6.33
N ALA A 67 -5.81 -9.28 -6.19
CA ALA A 67 -4.61 -10.12 -6.22
C ALA A 67 -3.79 -9.96 -7.52
N THR A 68 -4.44 -9.63 -8.64
CA THR A 68 -3.76 -9.35 -9.92
C THR A 68 -2.90 -8.08 -9.90
N GLU A 69 -3.04 -7.22 -8.88
CA GLU A 69 -2.28 -5.98 -8.73
C GLU A 69 -1.06 -6.13 -7.80
N VAL A 70 -0.84 -7.30 -7.19
CA VAL A 70 0.23 -7.54 -6.20
C VAL A 70 1.61 -7.17 -6.75
N ASP A 71 1.97 -7.65 -7.93
CA ASP A 71 3.29 -7.39 -8.52
C ASP A 71 3.48 -5.89 -8.80
N SER A 72 2.46 -5.23 -9.33
CA SER A 72 2.51 -3.79 -9.60
C SER A 72 2.61 -2.95 -8.32
N LEU A 73 1.94 -3.37 -7.25
CA LEU A 73 2.02 -2.71 -5.94
C LEU A 73 3.37 -2.96 -5.27
N ALA A 74 3.95 -4.17 -5.43
CA ALA A 74 5.29 -4.48 -4.96
C ALA A 74 6.36 -3.65 -5.69
N ASP A 75 6.21 -3.47 -7.00
CA ASP A 75 7.09 -2.62 -7.81
C ASP A 75 7.03 -1.15 -7.36
N LEU A 76 5.82 -0.61 -7.11
CA LEU A 76 5.67 0.76 -6.59
C LEU A 76 6.33 0.93 -5.22
N LEU A 77 6.29 -0.11 -4.37
CA LEU A 77 6.85 -0.07 -3.03
C LEU A 77 8.40 -0.01 -3.03
N THR A 78 9.05 -0.56 -4.04
CA THR A 78 10.52 -0.68 -4.12
C THR A 78 11.16 0.35 -5.04
N HIS A 79 10.43 0.87 -6.03
CA HIS A 79 10.98 1.78 -7.05
C HIS A 79 10.50 3.23 -6.91
N SER A 80 9.69 3.55 -5.89
CA SER A 80 9.24 4.92 -5.62
C SER A 80 10.06 5.56 -4.51
N ASP A 81 10.52 6.79 -4.76
CA ASP A 81 11.11 7.64 -3.72
C ASP A 81 10.05 8.44 -2.93
N ASP A 82 8.80 8.47 -3.42
CA ASP A 82 7.70 9.13 -2.75
C ASP A 82 7.16 8.27 -1.59
N GLY A 83 7.19 8.85 -0.38
CA GLY A 83 6.79 8.16 0.84
C GLY A 83 5.30 7.79 0.88
N GLU A 84 4.43 8.58 0.27
CA GLU A 84 2.99 8.34 0.25
C GLU A 84 2.64 7.20 -0.70
N ILE A 85 3.30 7.14 -1.87
CA ILE A 85 3.21 5.97 -2.77
C ILE A 85 3.58 4.70 -2.02
N CYS A 86 4.72 4.68 -1.32
CA CYS A 86 5.18 3.52 -0.56
C CYS A 86 4.23 3.18 0.60
N TYR A 87 3.72 4.17 1.31
CA TYR A 87 2.74 3.99 2.39
C TYR A 87 1.45 3.34 1.90
N TRP A 88 0.90 3.83 0.79
CA TRP A 88 -0.34 3.32 0.23
C TRP A 88 -0.15 1.96 -0.44
N ALA A 89 0.96 1.74 -1.15
CA ALA A 89 1.30 0.43 -1.72
C ALA A 89 1.37 -0.65 -0.63
N ALA A 90 2.11 -0.40 0.45
CA ALA A 90 2.16 -1.31 1.60
C ALA A 90 0.78 -1.53 2.24
N THR A 91 -0.02 -0.46 2.37
CA THR A 91 -1.38 -0.57 2.92
C THR A 91 -2.28 -1.44 2.05
N MET A 92 -2.23 -1.30 0.73
CA MET A 92 -3.04 -2.10 -0.20
C MET A 92 -2.59 -3.57 -0.21
N LEU A 93 -1.28 -3.83 -0.18
CA LEU A 93 -0.75 -5.18 -0.06
C LEU A 93 -1.21 -5.86 1.25
N GLY A 94 -1.21 -5.15 2.38
CA GLY A 94 -1.71 -5.71 3.64
C GLY A 94 -3.21 -6.05 3.61
N ARG A 95 -4.04 -5.27 2.88
CA ARG A 95 -5.48 -5.56 2.73
C ARG A 95 -5.76 -6.85 1.95
N LEU A 96 -4.83 -7.26 1.09
CA LEU A 96 -4.88 -8.54 0.37
C LEU A 96 -4.50 -9.75 1.24
N LYS A 97 -3.95 -9.51 2.45
CA LYS A 97 -3.55 -10.57 3.39
C LYS A 97 -2.68 -11.63 2.71
N SER A 98 -2.98 -12.91 2.87
CA SER A 98 -2.20 -14.03 2.31
C SER A 98 -2.06 -13.99 0.78
N GLU A 99 -2.96 -13.31 0.05
CA GLU A 99 -2.86 -13.18 -1.41
C GLU A 99 -1.65 -12.32 -1.83
N ALA A 100 -1.14 -11.46 -0.94
CA ALA A 100 0.05 -10.65 -1.17
C ALA A 100 1.38 -11.37 -0.81
N ALA A 101 1.37 -12.70 -0.63
CA ALA A 101 2.58 -13.46 -0.28
C ALA A 101 3.77 -13.22 -1.23
N ALA A 102 3.51 -12.96 -2.51
CA ALA A 102 4.56 -12.65 -3.49
C ALA A 102 5.28 -11.32 -3.22
N ALA A 103 4.67 -10.39 -2.48
CA ALA A 103 5.24 -9.08 -2.17
C ALA A 103 6.06 -9.05 -0.87
N VAL A 104 6.29 -10.18 -0.20
CA VAL A 104 7.01 -10.25 1.08
C VAL A 104 8.41 -9.65 0.98
N ASP A 105 9.16 -9.94 -0.08
CA ASP A 105 10.52 -9.42 -0.27
C ASP A 105 10.52 -7.88 -0.43
N ALA A 106 9.59 -7.34 -1.22
CA ALA A 106 9.40 -5.89 -1.40
C ALA A 106 9.02 -5.20 -0.08
N LEU A 107 8.14 -5.81 0.72
CA LEU A 107 7.78 -5.31 2.04
C LEU A 107 8.96 -5.32 3.01
N GLN A 108 9.80 -6.37 2.99
CA GLN A 108 11.02 -6.43 3.79
C GLN A 108 11.99 -5.31 3.43
N GLU A 109 12.15 -5.03 2.14
CA GLU A 109 12.99 -3.94 1.65
C GLU A 109 12.48 -2.58 2.13
N CYS A 110 11.17 -2.32 2.05
CA CYS A 110 10.57 -1.09 2.58
C CYS A 110 10.79 -0.94 4.09
N VAL A 111 10.59 -2.02 4.88
CA VAL A 111 10.85 -2.01 6.33
C VAL A 111 12.29 -1.62 6.66
N ALA A 112 13.25 -2.12 5.89
CA ALA A 112 14.67 -1.89 6.11
C ALA A 112 15.13 -0.50 5.65
N ASN A 113 14.73 -0.09 4.45
CA ASN A 113 15.41 0.96 3.69
C ASN A 113 14.58 2.22 3.46
N SER A 114 13.25 2.20 3.67
CA SER A 114 12.45 3.40 3.43
C SER A 114 12.84 4.54 4.37
N MET A 115 12.99 5.73 3.79
CA MET A 115 13.24 6.96 4.55
C MET A 115 11.98 7.49 5.24
N TYR A 116 10.80 7.05 4.77
CA TYR A 116 9.51 7.49 5.27
C TYR A 116 8.99 6.53 6.34
N LEU A 117 9.05 6.96 7.60
CA LEU A 117 8.69 6.12 8.74
C LEU A 117 7.25 5.54 8.65
N PRO A 118 6.22 6.29 8.22
CA PRO A 118 4.88 5.72 8.03
C PRO A 118 4.83 4.57 7.03
N ALA A 119 5.61 4.61 5.94
CA ALA A 119 5.67 3.50 4.98
C ALA A 119 6.26 2.25 5.63
N ARG A 120 7.33 2.39 6.44
CA ARG A 120 7.91 1.27 7.22
C ARG A 120 6.89 0.66 8.17
N GLU A 121 6.13 1.49 8.89
CA GLU A 121 5.09 1.01 9.81
C GLU A 121 4.00 0.23 9.07
N ARG A 122 3.56 0.71 7.89
CA ARG A 122 2.59 0.01 7.04
C ARG A 122 3.14 -1.28 6.48
N ALA A 123 4.42 -1.32 6.08
CA ALA A 123 5.04 -2.54 5.59
C ALA A 123 5.13 -3.62 6.68
N VAL A 124 5.47 -3.25 7.93
CA VAL A 124 5.42 -4.18 9.07
C VAL A 124 4.00 -4.69 9.33
N TRP A 125 3.00 -3.80 9.30
CA TRP A 125 1.60 -4.20 9.44
C TRP A 125 1.16 -5.16 8.33
N ALA A 126 1.51 -4.87 7.07
CA ALA A 126 1.17 -5.72 5.94
C ALA A 126 1.80 -7.12 6.04
N LEU A 127 3.06 -7.22 6.48
CA LEU A 127 3.71 -8.51 6.77
C LEU A 127 2.95 -9.31 7.84
N ALA A 128 2.40 -8.63 8.86
CA ALA A 128 1.57 -9.28 9.87
C ALA A 128 0.24 -9.79 9.30
N GLU A 129 -0.43 -9.01 8.43
CA GLU A 129 -1.69 -9.40 7.77
C GLU A 129 -1.51 -10.54 6.75
N ILE A 130 -0.35 -10.61 6.08
CA ILE A 130 0.04 -11.75 5.23
C ILE A 130 0.15 -13.03 6.07
N GLY A 131 0.56 -12.92 7.34
CA GLY A 131 0.62 -14.03 8.28
C GLY A 131 1.76 -15.00 7.98
N PRO A 132 1.58 -16.33 8.13
CA PRO A 132 2.66 -17.32 7.99
C PRO A 132 3.44 -17.27 6.68
N ALA A 133 2.80 -16.85 5.58
CA ALA A 133 3.48 -16.71 4.30
C ALA A 133 4.62 -15.67 4.34
N ALA A 134 4.59 -14.75 5.31
CA ALA A 134 5.65 -13.78 5.58
C ALA A 134 6.76 -14.29 6.52
N ALA A 135 6.86 -15.60 6.80
CA ALA A 135 7.88 -16.18 7.68
C ALA A 135 9.33 -15.79 7.33
N LYS A 136 9.62 -15.58 6.04
CA LYS A 136 10.93 -15.08 5.57
C LYS A 136 11.30 -13.70 6.14
N ALA A 137 10.31 -12.90 6.54
CA ALA A 137 10.52 -11.57 7.08
C ALA A 137 10.91 -11.55 8.57
N ILE A 138 10.84 -12.68 9.28
CA ILE A 138 11.08 -12.73 10.73
C ILE A 138 12.44 -12.13 11.10
N GLU A 139 13.52 -12.51 10.43
CA GLU A 139 14.87 -11.99 10.74
C GLU A 139 14.96 -10.46 10.54
N SER A 140 14.33 -9.94 9.48
CA SER A 140 14.27 -8.49 9.22
C SER A 140 13.47 -7.75 10.29
N LEU A 141 12.35 -8.34 10.73
CA LEU A 141 11.52 -7.81 11.80
C LEU A 141 12.23 -7.85 13.16
N GLU A 142 13.03 -8.87 13.46
CA GLU A 142 13.85 -8.95 14.68
C GLU A 142 14.89 -7.82 14.72
N LYS A 143 15.59 -7.57 13.61
CA LYS A 143 16.52 -6.43 13.49
C LYS A 143 15.78 -5.10 13.73
N THR A 144 14.61 -4.95 13.12
CA THR A 144 13.75 -3.78 13.29
C THR A 144 13.31 -3.60 14.75
N ALA A 145 12.93 -4.68 15.44
CA ALA A 145 12.51 -4.66 16.85
C ALA A 145 13.63 -4.23 17.82
N GLN A 146 14.90 -4.31 17.41
CA GLN A 146 16.06 -3.92 18.22
C GLN A 146 16.50 -2.48 17.95
N ALA A 147 16.49 -2.03 16.70
CA ALA A 147 17.13 -0.78 16.28
C ALA A 147 16.15 0.37 15.95
N ALA A 148 14.88 0.09 15.68
CA ALA A 148 13.92 1.10 15.20
C ALA A 148 13.40 2.06 16.29
N PRO A 149 12.65 3.13 15.92
CA PRO A 149 11.92 3.96 16.88
C PRO A 149 10.87 3.16 17.69
N PRO A 150 10.45 3.63 18.88
CA PRO A 150 9.64 2.86 19.81
C PRO A 150 8.36 2.25 19.23
N ARG A 151 7.64 3.01 18.40
CA ARG A 151 6.41 2.56 17.75
C ARG A 151 6.68 1.42 16.76
N LEU A 152 7.66 1.58 15.87
CA LEU A 152 8.04 0.58 14.90
C LEU A 152 8.61 -0.69 15.56
N LYS A 153 9.33 -0.56 16.68
CA LYS A 153 9.75 -1.72 17.50
C LYS A 153 8.59 -2.55 18.00
N ARG A 154 7.56 -1.89 18.52
CA ARG A 154 6.35 -2.56 19.02
C ARG A 154 5.62 -3.29 17.89
N LEU A 155 5.41 -2.61 16.77
CA LEU A 155 4.79 -3.21 15.58
C LEU A 155 5.57 -4.44 15.09
N ALA A 156 6.90 -4.37 15.03
CA ALA A 156 7.71 -5.49 14.58
C ALA A 156 7.57 -6.72 15.49
N LYS A 157 7.55 -6.54 16.81
CA LYS A 157 7.31 -7.63 17.77
C LYS A 157 5.91 -8.24 17.64
N GLU A 158 4.90 -7.39 17.44
CA GLU A 158 3.51 -7.84 17.20
C GLU A 158 3.39 -8.61 15.89
N ALA A 159 4.06 -8.16 14.83
CA ALA A 159 4.11 -8.84 13.54
C ALA A 159 4.77 -10.22 13.64
N ILE A 160 5.93 -10.33 14.31
CA ILE A 160 6.61 -11.62 14.54
C ILE A 160 5.68 -12.61 15.23
N LYS A 161 4.98 -12.17 16.28
CA LYS A 161 3.99 -13.02 16.98
C LYS A 161 2.86 -13.45 16.05
N SER A 162 2.35 -12.54 15.22
CA SER A 162 1.24 -12.82 14.29
C SER A 162 1.65 -13.82 13.21
N ILE A 163 2.87 -13.70 12.68
CA ILE A 163 3.44 -14.62 11.68
C ILE A 163 3.69 -16.01 12.30
N GLY A 164 4.18 -16.07 13.54
CA GLY A 164 4.53 -17.33 14.22
C GLY A 164 3.35 -18.09 14.84
N ASN A 165 2.19 -17.45 15.06
CA ASN A 165 1.05 -18.03 15.77
C ASN A 165 0.10 -18.87 14.90
N ALA A 166 0.38 -19.07 13.61
CA ALA A 166 -0.45 -19.91 12.74
C ALA A 166 0.23 -21.25 12.42
N ALA A 167 0.62 -21.94 13.51
CA ALA A 167 1.00 -23.34 13.53
C ALA A 167 -0.16 -24.20 14.07
#